data_AF-A0AAW6HXZ2-F1
#
_entry.id   AF-A0AAW6HXZ2-F1
#
_cell.length_a   1.000
_cell.length_b   1.000
_cell.length_c   1.000
_cell.angle_alpha   90.00
_cell.angle_beta   90.00
_cell.angle_gamma   90.00
#
_symmetry.space_group_name_H-M   'P 1'
#
loop_
_entity.id
_entity.type
_entity.pdbx_description
1 polymer ?
#
loop_
_entity_poly.entity_id
_entity_poly.type
_entity_poly.pdbx_seq_one_letter_code
_entity_poly.pdbx_strand_id
1 'polypeptide(L)'
;MGGSRDVLPVPIAHGVHAYAEQAELLLFAYAIGNGPVQVWDCTATATMPEELSAALHNPAVLLYFHNSHFDRTVLRHCGIDIPLERWRDSMAQALAHSLPGALGTLCELLRVPVEQAKAKDGKRLVALFCKPRPAHCTLRRATRDTHPTEWAQFVEYARRDVAAMRDVVKRLPSHNYSGAELALWFLDQTINDRGVLVDTDLAQAAIGAVERAKCTLATVPRR
;
A
#
# COMPACT_ATOMS: atom_id res chain seq x y z
N MET A 1 -20.06 -21.75 -2.96
CA MET A 1 -19.40 -22.25 -1.74
C MET A 1 -18.46 -21.17 -1.23
N GLY A 2 -18.96 -20.31 -0.35
CA GLY A 2 -18.19 -19.19 0.19
C GLY A 2 -17.41 -19.62 1.42
N GLY A 3 -16.11 -19.84 1.27
CA GLY A 3 -15.21 -19.95 2.41
C GLY A 3 -15.13 -18.58 3.09
N SER A 4 -15.35 -18.52 4.40
CA SER A 4 -15.26 -17.26 5.14
C SER A 4 -13.79 -16.77 5.09
N ARG A 5 -13.57 -15.64 4.43
CA ARG A 5 -12.26 -14.99 4.26
C ARG A 5 -11.97 -14.12 5.49
N ASP A 6 -12.05 -14.71 6.68
CA ASP A 6 -12.25 -13.91 7.91
C ASP A 6 -10.99 -13.25 8.49
N VAL A 7 -9.80 -13.46 7.94
CA VAL A 7 -8.58 -12.81 8.43
C VAL A 7 -7.56 -12.68 7.29
N LEU A 8 -6.92 -11.52 7.14
CA LEU A 8 -5.60 -11.40 6.51
C LEU A 8 -4.58 -11.93 7.52
N PRO A 9 -4.13 -13.20 7.44
CA PRO A 9 -3.34 -13.82 8.49
C PRO A 9 -1.88 -13.35 8.43
N VAL A 10 -1.44 -12.81 7.30
CA VAL A 10 -0.07 -12.32 7.10
C VAL A 10 -0.02 -10.82 7.43
N PRO A 11 0.70 -10.39 8.48
CA PRO A 11 0.94 -8.98 8.73
C PRO A 11 1.80 -8.36 7.63
N ILE A 12 1.55 -7.09 7.29
CA ILE A 12 2.39 -6.33 6.34
C ILE A 12 3.87 -6.27 6.75
N ALA A 13 4.16 -6.43 8.05
CA ALA A 13 5.52 -6.52 8.58
C ALA A 13 6.30 -7.75 8.07
N HIS A 14 5.62 -8.77 7.53
CA HIS A 14 6.25 -9.94 6.90
C HIS A 14 6.57 -9.70 5.41
N GLY A 15 6.35 -8.50 4.89
CA GLY A 15 6.63 -8.12 3.50
C GLY A 15 5.35 -7.85 2.69
N VAL A 16 5.47 -6.93 1.72
CA VAL A 16 4.34 -6.48 0.90
C VAL A 16 3.81 -7.61 0.01
N HIS A 17 4.67 -8.39 -0.63
CA HIS A 17 4.25 -9.50 -1.50
C HIS A 17 3.43 -10.55 -0.73
N ALA A 18 3.97 -11.07 0.38
CA ALA A 18 3.27 -12.07 1.20
C ALA A 18 1.95 -11.53 1.79
N TYR A 19 1.91 -10.25 2.14
CA TYR A 19 0.67 -9.58 2.55
C TYR A 19 -0.35 -9.51 1.40
N ALA A 20 0.11 -9.12 0.21
CA ALA A 20 -0.74 -8.83 -0.95
C ALA A 20 -1.40 -10.08 -1.53
N GLU A 21 -0.79 -11.26 -1.42
CA GLU A 21 -1.37 -12.54 -1.85
C GLU A 21 -2.76 -12.83 -1.25
N GLN A 22 -2.99 -12.32 -0.04
CA GLN A 22 -4.24 -12.54 0.68
C GLN A 22 -5.05 -11.25 0.82
N ALA A 23 -4.45 -10.10 0.47
CA ALA A 23 -5.06 -8.79 0.57
C ALA A 23 -6.34 -8.70 -0.25
N GLU A 24 -7.28 -7.91 0.27
CA GLU A 24 -8.52 -7.58 -0.41
C GLU A 24 -8.56 -6.07 -0.64
N LEU A 25 -8.85 -5.68 -1.89
CA LEU A 25 -9.12 -4.29 -2.22
C LEU A 25 -10.49 -3.89 -1.68
N LEU A 26 -10.51 -2.97 -0.71
CA LEU A 26 -11.75 -2.48 -0.10
C LEU A 26 -12.30 -1.23 -0.78
N LEU A 27 -11.42 -0.24 -0.93
CA LEU A 27 -11.73 1.04 -1.51
C LEU A 27 -10.68 1.37 -2.56
N PHE A 28 -11.12 1.88 -3.70
CA PHE A 28 -10.25 2.47 -4.72
C PHE A 28 -10.62 3.95 -4.87
N ALA A 29 -9.84 4.84 -4.27
CA ALA A 29 -9.98 6.27 -4.45
C ALA A 29 -9.17 6.74 -5.67
N TYR A 30 -9.76 7.56 -6.53
CA TYR A 30 -9.12 7.98 -7.78
C TYR A 30 -9.66 9.33 -8.28
N ALA A 31 -8.92 9.94 -9.20
CA ALA A 31 -9.38 11.10 -9.95
C ALA A 31 -8.71 11.13 -11.33
N ILE A 32 -9.51 11.39 -12.37
CA ILE A 32 -9.05 11.40 -13.76
C ILE A 32 -8.83 12.85 -14.20
N GLY A 33 -7.64 13.15 -14.73
CA GLY A 33 -7.29 14.51 -15.17
C GLY A 33 -7.48 15.52 -14.03
N ASN A 34 -8.27 16.57 -14.26
CA ASN A 34 -8.65 17.58 -13.28
C ASN A 34 -10.04 17.35 -12.65
N GLY A 35 -10.67 16.20 -12.91
CA GLY A 35 -11.98 15.85 -12.35
C GLY A 35 -11.96 15.71 -10.82
N PRO A 36 -13.15 15.62 -10.20
CA PRO A 36 -13.28 15.42 -8.76
C PRO A 36 -12.74 14.05 -8.33
N VAL A 37 -12.38 13.93 -7.05
CA VAL A 37 -11.98 12.65 -6.47
C VAL A 37 -13.21 11.78 -6.23
N GLN A 38 -13.18 10.59 -6.83
CA GLN A 38 -14.16 9.53 -6.67
C GLN A 38 -13.60 8.43 -5.76
N VAL A 39 -14.49 7.65 -5.16
CA VAL A 39 -14.12 6.46 -4.38
C VAL A 39 -15.06 5.33 -4.78
N TRP A 40 -14.48 4.28 -5.35
CA TRP A 40 -15.19 3.03 -5.58
C TRP A 40 -15.10 2.16 -4.32
N ASP A 41 -16.25 1.82 -3.75
CA ASP A 41 -16.37 0.82 -2.69
C ASP A 41 -16.47 -0.57 -3.33
N CYS A 42 -15.34 -1.28 -3.37
CA CYS A 42 -15.23 -2.61 -3.97
C CYS A 42 -16.02 -3.67 -3.18
N THR A 43 -16.39 -3.38 -1.93
CA THR A 43 -17.21 -4.26 -1.09
C THR A 43 -18.70 -4.09 -1.35
N ALA A 44 -19.12 -2.92 -1.84
CA ALA A 44 -20.50 -2.65 -2.21
C ALA A 44 -20.82 -3.18 -3.62
N THR A 45 -19.90 -2.99 -4.57
CA THR A 45 -20.06 -3.47 -5.95
C THR A 45 -18.76 -4.06 -6.47
N ALA A 46 -18.82 -5.32 -6.94
CA ALA A 46 -17.67 -5.98 -7.55
C ALA A 46 -17.28 -5.38 -8.91
N THR A 47 -18.22 -4.71 -9.59
CA THR A 47 -17.98 -4.07 -10.88
C THR A 47 -17.24 -2.75 -10.69
N MET A 48 -16.08 -2.64 -11.33
CA MET A 48 -15.30 -1.42 -11.43
C MET A 48 -16.05 -0.34 -12.23
N PRO A 49 -16.04 0.93 -11.81
CA PRO A 49 -16.58 2.04 -12.62
C PRO A 49 -15.96 2.08 -14.02
N GLU A 50 -16.78 2.36 -15.03
CA GLU A 50 -16.37 2.30 -16.43
C GLU A 50 -15.25 3.30 -16.75
N GLU A 51 -15.32 4.51 -16.19
CA GLU A 51 -14.31 5.54 -16.37
C GLU A 51 -12.96 5.15 -15.77
N LEU A 52 -12.97 4.45 -14.63
CA LEU A 52 -11.76 3.93 -14.01
C LEU A 52 -11.19 2.80 -14.86
N SER A 53 -12.04 1.86 -15.27
CA SER A 53 -11.64 0.76 -16.14
C SER A 53 -11.03 1.28 -17.45
N ALA A 54 -11.68 2.23 -18.12
CA ALA A 54 -11.17 2.85 -19.34
C ALA A 54 -9.81 3.54 -19.12
N ALA A 55 -9.63 4.25 -18.00
CA ALA A 55 -8.35 4.88 -17.66
C ALA A 55 -7.24 3.84 -17.39
N LEU A 56 -7.55 2.77 -16.68
CA LEU A 56 -6.60 1.70 -16.38
C LEU A 56 -6.19 0.92 -17.64
N HIS A 57 -7.09 0.75 -18.63
CA HIS A 57 -6.78 0.06 -19.89
C HIS A 57 -6.15 0.95 -20.97
N ASN A 58 -6.19 2.28 -20.81
CA ASN A 58 -5.63 3.20 -21.79
C ASN A 58 -4.10 3.37 -21.61
N PRO A 59 -3.25 2.91 -22.55
CA PRO A 59 -1.80 2.98 -22.41
C PRO A 59 -1.23 4.41 -22.39
N ALA A 60 -1.99 5.40 -22.88
CA ALA A 60 -1.59 6.81 -22.84
C ALA A 60 -1.82 7.46 -21.46
N VAL A 61 -2.56 6.81 -20.56
CA VAL A 61 -2.83 7.31 -19.22
C VAL A 61 -1.70 6.90 -18.28
N LEU A 62 -1.04 7.90 -17.68
CA LEU A 62 -0.10 7.73 -16.58
C LEU A 62 -0.85 7.69 -15.24
N LEU A 63 -0.37 6.84 -14.33
CA LEU A 63 -0.97 6.62 -13.02
C LEU A 63 -0.06 7.16 -11.94
N TYR A 64 -0.59 8.07 -11.11
CA TYR A 64 0.15 8.64 -9.99
C TYR A 64 -0.33 8.03 -8.68
N PHE A 65 0.61 7.45 -7.94
CA PHE A 65 0.41 6.89 -6.61
C PHE A 65 1.49 7.43 -5.65
N HIS A 66 1.35 7.18 -4.36
CA HIS A 66 2.35 7.56 -3.36
C HIS A 66 2.86 6.29 -2.69
N ASN A 67 4.16 5.99 -2.82
CA ASN A 67 4.73 4.69 -2.43
C ASN A 67 4.06 3.53 -3.18
N SER A 68 4.04 3.65 -4.50
CA SER A 68 3.33 2.81 -5.46
C SER A 68 3.73 1.33 -5.41
N HIS A 69 4.88 0.97 -4.86
CA HIS A 69 5.26 -0.44 -4.67
C HIS A 69 4.18 -1.24 -3.93
N PHE A 70 3.56 -0.63 -2.91
CA PHE A 70 2.45 -1.28 -2.19
C PHE A 70 1.23 -1.49 -3.10
N ASP A 71 0.73 -0.41 -3.71
CA ASP A 71 -0.48 -0.44 -4.55
C ASP A 71 -0.30 -1.35 -5.77
N ARG A 72 0.86 -1.27 -6.45
CA ARG A 72 1.21 -2.12 -7.59
C ARG A 72 1.12 -3.60 -7.24
N THR A 73 1.68 -3.97 -6.09
CA THR A 73 1.71 -5.36 -5.64
C THR A 73 0.30 -5.84 -5.29
N VAL A 74 -0.46 -5.07 -4.50
CA VAL A 74 -1.84 -5.41 -4.14
C VAL A 74 -2.74 -5.51 -5.38
N LEU A 75 -2.65 -4.55 -6.29
CA LEU A 75 -3.46 -4.51 -7.51
C LEU A 75 -3.16 -5.70 -8.43
N ARG A 76 -1.89 -6.06 -8.60
CA ARG A 76 -1.49 -7.25 -9.36
C ARG A 76 -2.12 -8.53 -8.80
N HIS A 77 -2.12 -8.71 -7.48
CA HIS A 77 -2.79 -9.84 -6.84
C HIS A 77 -4.32 -9.79 -6.94
N CYS A 78 -4.90 -8.59 -7.06
CA CYS A 78 -6.33 -8.41 -7.34
C CYS A 78 -6.68 -8.57 -8.83
N GLY A 79 -5.74 -8.96 -9.69
CA GLY A 79 -5.94 -9.16 -11.13
C GLY A 79 -5.87 -7.89 -11.97
N ILE A 80 -5.39 -6.78 -11.41
CA ILE A 80 -5.18 -5.50 -12.11
C ILE A 80 -3.68 -5.33 -12.32
N ASP A 81 -3.18 -5.81 -13.47
CA ASP A 81 -1.78 -5.68 -13.85
C ASP A 81 -1.58 -4.56 -14.86
N ILE A 82 -0.73 -3.59 -14.51
CA ILE A 82 -0.53 -2.36 -15.27
C ILE A 82 0.97 -2.22 -15.57
N PRO A 83 1.36 -2.02 -16.84
CA PRO A 83 2.76 -1.88 -17.23
C PRO A 83 3.50 -0.83 -16.40
N LEU A 84 4.70 -1.18 -15.92
CA LEU A 84 5.51 -0.37 -14.99
C LEU A 84 5.75 1.05 -15.52
N GLU A 85 5.92 1.22 -16.83
CA GLU A 85 6.24 2.48 -17.50
C GLU A 85 5.14 3.53 -17.33
N ARG A 86 3.91 3.09 -17.02
CA ARG A 86 2.75 3.97 -16.79
C ARG A 86 2.69 4.51 -15.37
N TRP A 87 3.44 3.95 -14.43
CA TRP A 87 3.41 4.34 -13.03
C TRP A 87 4.30 5.56 -12.75
N ARG A 88 3.82 6.43 -11.87
CA ARG A 88 4.56 7.55 -11.29
C ARG A 88 4.38 7.53 -9.80
N ASP A 89 5.49 7.58 -9.07
CA ASP A 89 5.50 7.53 -7.63
C ASP A 89 5.88 8.90 -7.06
N SER A 90 4.92 9.53 -6.39
CA SER A 90 5.14 10.85 -5.77
C SER A 90 6.12 10.81 -4.60
N MET A 91 6.29 9.66 -3.92
CA MET A 91 7.33 9.48 -2.91
C MET A 91 8.71 9.46 -3.58
N ALA A 92 8.88 8.69 -4.65
CA ALA A 92 10.14 8.67 -5.41
C ALA A 92 10.45 10.05 -6.02
N GLN A 93 9.45 10.73 -6.56
CA GLN A 93 9.57 12.10 -7.06
C GLN A 93 10.05 13.06 -5.96
N ALA A 94 9.51 12.97 -4.74
CA ALA A 94 9.97 13.78 -3.62
C ALA A 94 11.44 13.48 -3.27
N LEU A 95 11.80 12.20 -3.14
CA LEU A 95 13.16 11.77 -2.79
C LEU A 95 14.20 12.20 -3.83
N ALA A 96 13.85 12.18 -5.12
CA ALA A 96 14.71 12.68 -6.22
C ALA A 96 15.05 14.18 -6.08
N HIS A 97 14.32 14.93 -5.26
CA HIS A 97 14.57 16.34 -4.97
C HIS A 97 15.01 16.58 -3.52
N SER A 98 15.51 15.54 -2.84
CA SER A 98 15.93 15.60 -1.44
C SER A 98 14.83 16.06 -0.46
N LEU A 99 13.56 15.83 -0.83
CA LEU A 99 12.40 16.10 0.00
C LEU A 99 12.04 14.84 0.82
N PRO A 100 11.35 14.99 1.96
CA PRO A 100 10.89 13.86 2.76
C PRO A 100 9.91 12.98 1.97
N GLY A 101 9.97 11.65 2.17
CA GLY A 101 9.13 10.71 1.44
C GLY A 101 7.70 10.56 1.98
N ALA A 102 7.41 10.98 3.21
CA ALA A 102 6.10 10.79 3.81
C ALA A 102 5.07 11.83 3.34
N LEU A 103 3.92 11.37 2.83
CA LEU A 103 2.84 12.25 2.34
C LEU A 103 2.44 13.34 3.33
N GLY A 104 2.28 12.99 4.61
CA GLY A 104 1.91 13.96 5.66
C GLY A 104 2.95 15.08 5.82
N THR A 105 4.24 14.73 5.85
CA THR A 105 5.34 15.71 5.93
C THR A 105 5.43 16.55 4.66
N LEU A 106 5.18 15.96 3.48
CA LEU A 106 5.11 16.71 2.23
C LEU A 106 3.96 17.71 2.22
N CYS A 107 2.79 17.33 2.75
CA CYS A 107 1.65 18.22 2.86
C CYS A 107 1.96 19.43 3.75
N GLU A 108 2.60 19.21 4.89
CA GLU A 108 3.05 20.28 5.80
C GLU A 108 4.06 21.20 5.11
N LEU A 109 5.10 20.62 4.50
CA LEU A 109 6.17 21.36 3.84
C LEU A 109 5.68 22.20 2.65
N LEU A 110 4.82 21.62 1.82
CA LEU A 110 4.28 22.25 0.61
C LEU A 110 3.05 23.10 0.90
N ARG A 111 2.66 23.24 2.18
CA ARG A 111 1.48 24.00 2.63
C ARG A 111 0.21 23.58 1.90
N VAL A 112 0.05 22.27 1.70
CA VAL A 112 -1.21 21.71 1.20
C VAL A 112 -2.25 21.86 2.31
N PRO A 113 -3.45 22.38 2.03
CA PRO A 113 -4.52 22.50 3.02
C PRO A 113 -4.95 21.11 3.50
N VAL A 114 -4.28 20.61 4.54
CA VAL A 114 -4.60 19.32 5.16
C VAL A 114 -5.07 19.60 6.58
N GLU A 115 -6.33 19.24 6.85
CA GLU A 115 -6.91 19.29 8.18
C GLU A 115 -6.19 18.29 9.10
N GLN A 116 -5.15 18.75 9.82
CA GLN A 116 -4.30 17.92 10.69
C GLN A 116 -5.09 17.14 11.76
N ALA A 117 -6.24 17.65 12.20
CA ALA A 117 -7.13 16.99 13.15
C ALA A 117 -7.60 15.60 12.67
N LYS A 118 -7.57 15.33 11.35
CA LYS A 118 -8.16 14.13 10.74
C LYS A 118 -7.14 13.00 10.48
N ALA A 119 -5.84 13.23 10.67
CA ALA A 119 -4.81 12.20 10.50
C ALA A 119 -4.84 11.12 11.60
N LYS A 120 -5.20 11.50 12.84
CA LYS A 120 -5.39 10.54 13.95
C LYS A 120 -6.57 9.61 13.68
N ASP A 121 -7.65 10.13 13.09
CA ASP A 121 -8.81 9.32 12.69
C ASP A 121 -8.47 8.36 11.54
N GLY A 122 -7.67 8.78 10.56
CA GLY A 122 -7.23 7.91 9.46
C GLY A 122 -6.52 6.65 9.95
N LYS A 123 -5.53 6.77 10.85
CA LYS A 123 -4.82 5.61 11.42
C LYS A 123 -5.76 4.67 12.18
N ARG A 124 -6.72 5.22 12.92
CA ARG A 124 -7.75 4.45 13.64
C ARG A 124 -8.63 3.67 12.66
N LEU A 125 -9.09 4.31 11.58
CA LEU A 125 -9.95 3.69 10.57
C LEU A 125 -9.21 2.59 9.78
N VAL A 126 -7.95 2.82 9.37
CA VAL A 126 -7.11 1.79 8.74
C VAL A 126 -6.92 0.60 9.69
N ALA A 127 -6.67 0.83 10.98
CA ALA A 127 -6.57 -0.25 11.95
C ALA A 127 -7.91 -1.00 12.14
N LEU A 128 -9.04 -0.30 12.08
CA LEU A 128 -10.37 -0.88 12.25
C LEU A 128 -10.76 -1.82 11.09
N PHE A 129 -10.50 -1.40 9.85
CA PHE A 129 -10.97 -2.12 8.65
C PHE A 129 -9.92 -3.03 8.00
N CYS A 130 -8.64 -2.69 8.12
CA CYS A 130 -7.55 -3.38 7.41
C CYS A 130 -6.68 -4.28 8.31
N LYS A 131 -6.87 -4.24 9.64
CA LYS A 131 -6.16 -5.15 10.57
C LYS A 131 -7.13 -6.12 11.24
N PRO A 132 -6.72 -7.38 11.43
CA PRO A 132 -7.50 -8.32 12.24
C PRO A 132 -7.74 -7.78 13.65
N ARG A 133 -8.96 -7.95 14.16
CA ARG A 133 -9.25 -7.63 15.56
C ARG A 133 -8.64 -8.71 16.49
N PRO A 134 -8.35 -8.36 17.76
CA PRO A 134 -7.86 -9.31 18.74
C PRO A 134 -8.71 -10.58 18.80
N ALA A 135 -8.08 -11.73 19.06
CA ALA A 135 -8.74 -13.04 19.02
C ALA A 135 -9.94 -13.19 19.97
N HIS A 136 -10.00 -12.37 21.03
CA HIS A 136 -11.10 -12.35 21.99
C HIS A 136 -12.33 -11.55 21.51
N CYS A 137 -12.24 -10.81 20.40
CA CYS A 137 -13.38 -10.11 19.82
C CYS A 137 -14.24 -11.10 19.02
N THR A 138 -15.56 -11.08 19.27
CA THR A 138 -16.55 -11.86 18.52
C THR A 138 -16.57 -11.49 17.04
N LEU A 139 -16.45 -10.19 16.74
CA LEU A 139 -16.25 -9.69 15.39
C LEU A 139 -14.75 -9.66 15.07
N ARG A 140 -14.30 -10.49 14.12
CA ARG A 140 -12.89 -10.58 13.72
C ARG A 140 -12.42 -9.45 12.79
N ARG A 141 -13.35 -8.80 12.09
CA ARG A 141 -13.07 -7.67 11.19
C ARG A 141 -14.28 -6.74 11.11
N ALA A 142 -14.06 -5.43 11.20
CA ALA A 142 -15.11 -4.45 10.91
C ALA A 142 -15.38 -4.38 9.40
N THR A 143 -16.64 -4.17 9.03
CA THR A 143 -17.11 -4.11 7.64
C THR A 143 -18.04 -2.91 7.47
N ARG A 144 -18.37 -2.60 6.21
CA ARG A 144 -19.39 -1.60 5.87
C ARG A 144 -20.73 -1.82 6.60
N ASP A 145 -21.14 -3.06 6.80
CA ASP A 145 -22.45 -3.38 7.39
C ASP A 145 -22.43 -3.36 8.92
N THR A 146 -21.28 -3.68 9.53
CA THR A 146 -21.13 -3.70 10.99
C THR A 146 -20.79 -2.33 11.58
N HIS A 147 -20.08 -1.48 10.83
CA HIS A 147 -19.63 -0.15 11.26
C HIS A 147 -19.88 0.89 10.15
N PRO A 148 -21.15 1.15 9.76
CA PRO A 148 -21.47 1.99 8.60
C PRO A 148 -21.03 3.45 8.77
N THR A 149 -21.08 3.98 9.98
CA THR A 149 -20.64 5.36 10.27
C THR A 149 -19.13 5.50 10.09
N GLU A 150 -18.34 4.60 10.66
CA GLU A 150 -16.89 4.56 10.49
C GLU A 150 -16.52 4.22 9.04
N TRP A 151 -17.31 3.41 8.35
CA TRP A 151 -17.08 3.13 6.93
C TRP A 151 -17.22 4.38 6.08
N ALA A 152 -18.27 5.18 6.30
CA ALA A 152 -18.43 6.46 5.63
C ALA A 152 -17.25 7.41 5.90
N GLN A 153 -16.74 7.42 7.14
CA GLN A 153 -15.52 8.16 7.48
C GLN A 153 -14.29 7.62 6.75
N PHE A 154 -14.19 6.30 6.57
CA PHE A 154 -13.08 5.64 5.89
C PHE A 154 -13.08 5.93 4.38
N VAL A 155 -14.24 5.90 3.73
CA VAL A 155 -14.43 6.34 2.33
C VAL A 155 -13.97 7.79 2.15
N GLU A 156 -14.39 8.66 3.07
CA GLU A 156 -14.02 10.08 3.01
C GLU A 156 -12.54 10.32 3.33
N TYR A 157 -11.94 9.50 4.20
CA TYR A 157 -10.50 9.51 4.43
C TYR A 157 -9.72 9.15 3.15
N ALA A 158 -10.11 8.08 2.44
CA ALA A 158 -9.48 7.70 1.17
C ALA A 158 -9.62 8.80 0.10
N ARG A 159 -10.78 9.46 0.02
CA ARG A 159 -11.00 10.61 -0.87
C ARG A 159 -10.03 11.75 -0.59
N ARG A 160 -9.84 12.11 0.68
CA ARG A 160 -8.94 13.20 1.09
C ARG A 160 -7.48 12.86 0.83
N ASP A 161 -7.08 11.61 1.03
CA ASP A 161 -5.71 11.16 0.79
C ASP A 161 -5.31 11.35 -0.68
N VAL A 162 -6.19 10.96 -1.62
CA VAL A 162 -5.97 11.20 -3.06
C VAL A 162 -6.01 12.69 -3.41
N ALA A 163 -6.87 13.49 -2.78
CA ALA A 163 -6.89 14.94 -2.98
C ALA A 163 -5.56 15.58 -2.54
N ALA A 164 -5.05 15.21 -1.36
CA ALA A 164 -3.77 15.68 -0.84
C ALA A 164 -2.59 15.25 -1.72
N MET A 165 -2.54 13.98 -2.12
CA MET A 165 -1.51 13.48 -3.05
C MET A 165 -1.51 14.25 -4.37
N ARG A 166 -2.67 14.55 -4.95
CA ARG A 166 -2.77 15.33 -6.20
C ARG A 166 -2.20 16.73 -6.04
N ASP A 167 -2.50 17.39 -4.93
CA ASP A 167 -1.97 18.72 -4.65
C ASP A 167 -0.46 18.70 -4.35
N VAL A 168 0.03 17.66 -3.69
CA VAL A 168 1.47 17.41 -3.54
C VAL A 168 2.15 17.25 -4.90
N VAL A 169 1.64 16.35 -5.76
CA VAL A 169 2.21 16.10 -7.10
C VAL A 169 2.26 17.37 -7.95
N LYS A 170 1.23 18.22 -7.92
CA LYS A 170 1.22 19.50 -8.64
C LYS A 170 2.29 20.48 -8.17
N ARG A 171 2.69 20.39 -6.91
CA ARG A 171 3.66 21.28 -6.27
C ARG A 171 5.08 20.73 -6.29
N LEU A 172 5.23 19.42 -6.39
CA LEU A 172 6.53 18.78 -6.46
C LEU A 172 7.25 19.19 -7.75
N PRO A 173 8.54 19.56 -7.68
CA PRO A 173 9.36 19.72 -8.87
C PRO A 173 9.45 18.39 -9.65
N SER A 174 9.68 18.49 -10.97
CA SER A 174 9.77 17.33 -11.86
C SER A 174 11.13 17.17 -12.56
N HIS A 175 12.03 18.15 -12.43
CA HIS A 175 13.27 18.19 -13.20
C HIS A 175 14.21 17.02 -12.87
N ASN A 176 14.27 16.57 -11.61
CA ASN A 176 15.05 15.38 -11.22
C ASN A 176 14.24 14.08 -11.31
N TYR A 177 12.94 14.12 -11.62
CA TYR A 177 12.10 12.92 -11.73
C TYR A 177 11.75 12.66 -13.20
N SER A 178 12.79 12.56 -14.02
CA SER A 178 12.71 12.35 -15.46
C SER A 178 13.99 11.69 -15.97
N GLY A 179 13.99 11.23 -17.24
CA GLY A 179 15.19 10.68 -17.88
C GLY A 179 15.83 9.53 -17.09
N ALA A 180 17.11 9.70 -16.73
CA ALA A 180 17.91 8.68 -16.06
C ALA A 180 17.37 8.32 -14.65
N GLU A 181 16.93 9.30 -13.86
CA GLU A 181 16.41 9.05 -12.51
C GLU A 181 15.12 8.24 -12.53
N LEU A 182 14.21 8.55 -13.46
CA LEU A 182 13.00 7.76 -13.65
C LEU A 182 13.32 6.35 -14.17
N ALA A 183 14.32 6.22 -15.04
CA ALA A 183 14.78 4.91 -15.53
C ALA A 183 15.42 4.07 -14.40
N LEU A 184 16.19 4.70 -13.49
CA LEU A 184 16.72 4.04 -12.30
C LEU A 184 15.61 3.58 -11.38
N TRP A 185 14.57 4.40 -11.18
CA TRP A 185 13.38 3.99 -10.44
C TRP A 185 12.71 2.77 -11.10
N PHE A 186 12.49 2.77 -12.42
CA PHE A 186 11.93 1.60 -13.11
C PHE A 186 12.81 0.35 -12.97
N LEU A 187 14.13 0.49 -13.04
CA LEU A 187 15.06 -0.63 -12.83
C LEU A 187 14.96 -1.18 -11.41
N ASP A 188 14.98 -0.31 -10.40
CA ASP A 188 14.79 -0.68 -9.00
C ASP A 188 13.47 -1.45 -8.82
N GLN A 189 12.37 -0.93 -9.36
CA GLN A 189 11.08 -1.59 -9.29
C GLN A 189 11.06 -2.96 -10.00
N THR A 190 11.74 -3.08 -11.14
CA THR A 190 11.87 -4.35 -11.88
C THR A 190 12.67 -5.39 -11.09
N ILE A 191 13.74 -4.97 -10.42
CA ILE A 191 14.54 -5.85 -9.56
C ILE A 191 13.72 -6.32 -8.36
N ASN A 192 13.00 -5.42 -7.70
CA ASN A 192 12.15 -5.75 -6.55
C ASN A 192 11.00 -6.69 -6.95
N ASP A 193 10.31 -6.41 -8.07
CA ASP A 193 9.23 -7.27 -8.59
C ASP A 193 9.71 -8.68 -8.92
N ARG A 194 10.94 -8.81 -9.45
CA ARG A 194 11.54 -10.11 -9.77
C ARG A 194 11.94 -10.90 -8.52
N GLY A 195 12.43 -10.20 -7.49
CA GLY A 195 12.99 -10.80 -6.29
C GLY A 195 14.29 -11.58 -6.54
N VAL A 196 14.65 -12.41 -5.56
CA VAL A 196 15.82 -13.30 -5.60
C VAL A 196 15.43 -14.67 -5.07
N LEU A 197 15.98 -15.73 -5.68
CA LEU A 197 15.79 -17.09 -5.19
C LEU A 197 16.64 -17.31 -3.93
N VAL A 198 16.06 -17.98 -2.94
CA VAL A 198 16.72 -18.32 -1.68
C VAL A 198 16.68 -19.83 -1.50
N ASP A 199 17.81 -20.41 -1.13
CA ASP A 199 17.89 -21.82 -0.73
C ASP A 199 17.26 -21.99 0.67
N THR A 200 16.02 -22.46 0.69
CA THR A 200 15.24 -22.63 1.91
C THR A 200 15.75 -23.78 2.77
N ASP A 201 16.32 -24.80 2.17
CA ASP A 201 16.84 -25.98 2.88
C ASP A 201 18.10 -25.61 3.66
N LEU A 202 19.01 -24.85 3.02
CA LEU A 202 20.16 -24.28 3.69
C LEU A 202 19.75 -23.36 4.84
N ALA A 203 18.77 -22.47 4.62
CA ALA A 203 18.28 -21.56 5.65
C ALA A 203 17.71 -22.32 6.87
N GLN A 204 16.89 -23.35 6.63
CA GLN A 204 16.32 -24.18 7.71
C GLN A 204 17.39 -24.99 8.44
N ALA A 205 18.36 -25.57 7.72
CA ALA A 205 19.49 -26.27 8.32
C ALA A 205 20.32 -25.35 9.21
N ALA A 206 20.58 -24.11 8.77
CA ALA A 206 21.30 -23.09 9.53
C ALA A 206 20.54 -22.69 10.81
N ILE A 207 19.22 -22.46 10.72
CA ILE A 207 18.37 -22.20 11.90
C ILE A 207 18.51 -23.35 12.90
N GLY A 208 18.38 -24.60 12.45
CA GLY A 208 18.54 -25.77 13.30
C GLY A 208 19.93 -25.88 13.95
N ALA A 209 20.99 -25.54 13.23
CA ALA A 209 22.35 -25.51 13.77
C ALA A 209 22.53 -24.45 14.85
N VAL A 210 21.97 -23.26 14.65
CA VAL A 210 22.00 -22.17 15.63
C VAL A 210 21.24 -22.55 16.90
N GLU A 211 20.06 -23.14 16.81
CA GLU A 211 19.29 -23.58 17.98
C GLU A 211 20.05 -24.64 18.79
N ARG A 212 20.68 -25.61 18.14
CA ARG A 212 21.55 -26.58 18.82
C ARG A 212 22.71 -25.90 19.54
N ALA A 213 23.39 -24.95 18.89
CA ALA A 213 24.50 -24.22 19.47
C ALA A 213 24.06 -23.37 20.69
N LYS A 214 22.88 -22.73 20.63
CA LYS A 214 22.30 -21.99 21.77
C LYS A 214 22.08 -22.91 22.97
N CYS A 215 21.52 -24.11 22.76
CA CYS A 215 21.35 -25.09 23.83
C CYS A 215 22.69 -25.47 24.46
N THR A 216 23.71 -25.76 23.65
CA THR A 216 25.05 -26.10 24.16
C THR A 216 25.64 -24.95 24.98
N LEU A 217 25.61 -23.71 24.47
CA LEU A 217 26.16 -22.55 25.17
C LEU A 217 25.41 -22.21 26.47
N ALA A 218 24.10 -22.44 26.52
CA ALA A 218 23.31 -22.23 27.74
C ALA A 218 23.67 -23.22 28.86
N THR A 219 24.23 -24.39 28.52
CA THR A 219 24.69 -25.40 29.49
C THR A 219 26.12 -25.19 29.98
N VAL A 220 26.88 -24.26 29.39
CA VAL A 220 28.24 -23.92 29.86
C VAL A 220 28.13 -23.01 31.09
N PRO A 221 28.72 -23.37 32.25
CA PRO A 221 28.68 -22.53 33.44
C PRO A 221 29.32 -21.17 33.17
N ARG A 222 28.63 -20.08 33.53
CA ARG A 222 29.21 -18.75 33.51
C ARG A 222 30.32 -18.71 34.58
N ARG A 223 31.56 -18.44 34.15
CA ARG A 223 32.69 -18.16 35.04
C ARG A 223 32.52 -16.82 35.72
#